data_AF-A0A8S9HX31-F1
#
_entry.id   AF-A0A8S9HX31-F1
#
_cell.length_a   1.000
_cell.length_b   1.000
_cell.length_c   1.000
_cell.angle_alpha   90.00
_cell.angle_beta   90.00
_cell.angle_gamma   90.00
#
_symmetry.space_group_name_H-M   'P 1'
#
loop_
_entity.id
_entity.type
_entity.pdbx_description
1 polymer ?
#
loop_
_entity_poly.entity_id
_entity_poly.type
_entity_poly.pdbx_seq_one_letter_code
_entity_poly.pdbx_strand_id
1 'polypeptide(L)'
;MPLKHSSPDSISSSDSIRLLSRETLRISASLASPPDDLLPQALPDSSQFLRSTLRLICCEEIDGRRWKYVAESDGSGKFKRNSVVRAVSLESPRTPFDEVGSFLRSYVVPEGFPASVNESYVPYMTFRALKHFFGGAMGVFTTQTLLNSVGASRNSSASAAVAINWILKDGAGRVGKMLFARQGKKFDYDLKQLRFAGDLLMELGAAVELGTAAVPHLFLPLACAANVVKNVAAVTSTSTRTPIYKAFAKGENIGDVTAKGECVGNIADLMGTGFSILISKRNPSLVTTFGLLSCGYLLSSYQEVRSVVLHTLNRARFTVAVESFIKTGRVPSLQQGNIQEKIFTFPWVEDRPVMLGARFKDAFQDPCTYLAVKPFFDKERYMVTYSPTKGKVYALLKDQASSDDILKAAFHAHVLLHFMNQSKGGASKSVEQLDPPAFAPMEYELESRIAESCEMVSTSYGIFKSSAAEQGWRMSESLLNPGRARLCHMNEEE
;
A
#
# COMPACT_ATOMS: atom_id res chain seq x y z
N MET A 1 53.04 -7.70 52.55
CA MET A 1 52.57 -9.08 52.74
C MET A 1 51.10 -9.13 52.35
N PRO A 2 50.72 -9.99 51.38
CA PRO A 2 49.47 -9.87 50.62
C PRO A 2 48.33 -10.72 51.18
N LEU A 3 47.09 -10.27 50.93
CA LEU A 3 45.84 -11.00 51.15
C LEU A 3 45.58 -11.98 49.98
N LYS A 4 45.25 -13.24 50.32
CA LYS A 4 44.94 -14.34 49.39
C LYS A 4 43.58 -14.14 48.71
N HIS A 5 43.58 -14.20 47.37
CA HIS A 5 42.40 -14.48 46.55
C HIS A 5 42.25 -16.00 46.34
N SER A 6 41.04 -16.53 46.50
CA SER A 6 40.64 -17.89 46.15
C SER A 6 40.12 -17.96 44.70
N SER A 7 40.68 -18.88 43.91
CA SER A 7 40.29 -19.21 42.53
C SER A 7 39.19 -20.30 42.52
N PRO A 8 38.29 -20.36 41.51
CA PRO A 8 37.39 -21.49 41.29
C PRO A 8 38.02 -22.56 40.37
N ASP A 9 37.60 -23.81 40.59
CA ASP A 9 38.12 -25.05 40.02
C ASP A 9 38.00 -25.17 38.49
N SER A 10 39.08 -25.66 37.87
CA SER A 10 39.16 -26.05 36.46
C SER A 10 38.63 -27.47 36.24
N ILE A 11 37.51 -27.61 35.54
CA ILE A 11 37.04 -28.91 35.01
C ILE A 11 37.93 -29.28 33.80
N SER A 12 38.52 -30.48 33.84
CA SER A 12 39.54 -30.92 32.88
C SER A 12 38.97 -31.13 31.47
N SER A 13 39.70 -30.67 30.45
CA SER A 13 39.39 -30.79 29.02
C SER A 13 39.31 -32.24 28.49
N SER A 14 39.71 -33.22 29.30
CA SER A 14 39.70 -34.66 28.97
C SER A 14 38.29 -35.24 28.92
N ASP A 15 37.40 -34.83 29.83
CA ASP A 15 36.05 -35.41 29.92
C ASP A 15 35.11 -34.90 28.82
N SER A 16 35.28 -33.65 28.41
CA SER A 16 34.51 -33.04 27.32
C SER A 16 34.76 -33.72 25.97
N ILE A 17 36.02 -34.14 25.72
CA ILE A 17 36.41 -34.81 24.47
C ILE A 17 35.87 -36.25 24.43
N ARG A 18 35.79 -36.94 25.58
CA ARG A 18 35.20 -38.28 25.70
C ARG A 18 33.68 -38.30 25.57
N LEU A 19 33.01 -37.23 26.03
CA LEU A 19 31.56 -37.06 25.84
C LEU A 19 31.22 -36.80 24.37
N LEU A 20 31.98 -35.93 23.71
CA LEU A 20 31.82 -35.66 22.29
C LEU A 20 32.05 -36.90 21.44
N SER A 21 33.10 -37.68 21.68
CA SER A 21 33.34 -38.91 20.90
C SER A 21 32.26 -39.98 21.09
N ARG A 22 31.68 -40.09 22.30
CA ARG A 22 30.52 -40.97 22.55
C ARG A 22 29.26 -40.51 21.83
N GLU A 23 29.00 -39.21 21.75
CA GLU A 23 27.86 -38.69 20.99
C GLU A 23 28.04 -38.90 19.49
N THR A 24 29.24 -38.66 18.94
CA THR A 24 29.49 -38.86 17.51
C THR A 24 29.34 -40.34 17.13
N LEU A 25 29.82 -41.27 17.96
CA LEU A 25 29.64 -42.71 17.74
C LEU A 25 28.16 -43.13 17.82
N ARG A 26 27.36 -42.51 18.70
CA ARG A 26 25.92 -42.79 18.83
C ARG A 26 25.14 -42.32 17.60
N ILE A 27 25.48 -41.13 17.08
CA ILE A 27 24.88 -40.56 15.88
C ILE A 27 25.25 -41.42 14.66
N SER A 28 26.52 -41.83 14.56
CA SER A 28 26.99 -42.71 13.49
C SER A 28 26.29 -44.07 13.49
N ALA A 29 26.04 -44.64 14.68
CA ALA A 29 25.32 -45.91 14.82
C ALA A 29 23.83 -45.79 14.44
N SER A 30 23.19 -44.64 14.68
CA SER A 30 21.80 -44.41 14.29
C SER A 30 21.60 -44.25 12.77
N LEU A 31 22.62 -43.74 12.07
CA LEU A 31 22.63 -43.54 10.62
C LEU A 31 22.95 -44.82 9.82
N ALA A 32 23.48 -45.85 10.47
CA ALA A 32 23.89 -47.10 9.81
C ALA A 32 22.81 -48.21 9.84
N SER A 33 21.65 -47.95 10.42
CA SER A 33 20.52 -48.89 10.44
C SER A 33 19.73 -48.81 9.13
N PRO A 34 19.46 -49.93 8.42
CA PRO A 34 18.65 -49.91 7.21
C PRO A 34 17.17 -49.61 7.51
N PRO A 35 16.41 -49.05 6.56
CA PRO A 35 14.98 -48.77 6.74
C PRO A 35 14.18 -50.08 6.64
N ASP A 36 13.42 -50.42 7.69
CA ASP A 36 12.45 -51.51 7.62
C ASP A 36 11.27 -51.10 6.72
N ASP A 37 10.94 -52.03 5.82
CA ASP A 37 9.97 -51.92 4.74
C ASP A 37 8.51 -51.71 5.19
N LEU A 38 7.75 -51.13 4.26
CA LEU A 38 6.33 -50.81 4.26
C LEU A 38 5.40 -51.91 4.79
N LEU A 39 4.75 -51.65 5.94
CA LEU A 39 3.44 -52.20 6.29
C LEU A 39 2.53 -51.07 6.82
N PRO A 40 1.23 -51.05 6.49
CA PRO A 40 0.35 -49.95 6.86
C PRO A 40 0.17 -49.92 8.38
N GLN A 41 0.68 -48.87 9.03
CA GLN A 41 0.48 -48.63 10.46
C GLN A 41 -1.01 -48.49 10.74
N ALA A 42 -1.55 -49.52 11.41
CA ALA A 42 -2.80 -49.45 12.13
C ALA A 42 -2.79 -48.26 13.09
N LEU A 43 -3.97 -47.66 13.30
CA LEU A 43 -4.24 -46.63 14.30
C LEU A 43 -3.46 -46.92 15.60
N PRO A 44 -2.83 -45.91 16.24
CA PRO A 44 -2.19 -46.13 17.52
C PRO A 44 -3.25 -46.64 18.49
N ASP A 45 -3.05 -47.89 18.86
CA ASP A 45 -3.98 -48.74 19.56
C ASP A 45 -4.30 -48.12 20.92
N SER A 46 -5.57 -48.19 21.31
CA SER A 46 -6.14 -47.54 22.51
C SER A 46 -5.68 -48.21 23.82
N SER A 47 -4.57 -48.95 23.78
CA SER A 47 -4.28 -50.09 24.66
C SER A 47 -2.90 -49.98 25.34
N GLN A 48 -2.27 -48.80 25.37
CA GLN A 48 -1.08 -48.52 26.22
C GLN A 48 -1.39 -47.75 27.52
N PHE A 49 -2.64 -47.75 27.99
CA PHE A 49 -3.05 -47.21 29.30
C PHE A 49 -3.35 -48.29 30.35
N LEU A 50 -2.80 -49.50 30.20
CA LEU A 50 -2.93 -50.54 31.21
C LEU A 50 -1.94 -50.34 32.37
N ARG A 51 -2.13 -49.25 33.16
CA ARG A 51 -1.84 -49.17 34.62
C ARG A 51 -2.03 -47.79 35.29
N SER A 52 -2.56 -46.76 34.63
CA SER A 52 -2.54 -45.41 35.19
C SER A 52 -3.90 -44.96 35.74
N THR A 53 -3.90 -44.51 36.99
CA THR A 53 -4.98 -43.80 37.70
C THR A 53 -5.44 -42.52 36.98
N LEU A 54 -5.01 -42.21 35.76
CA LEU A 54 -5.24 -40.92 35.09
C LEU A 54 -6.41 -41.01 34.10
N ARG A 55 -7.39 -40.10 34.24
CA ARG A 55 -8.56 -39.99 33.37
C ARG A 55 -8.57 -38.63 32.66
N LEU A 56 -8.99 -38.61 31.40
CA LEU A 56 -9.12 -37.40 30.59
C LEU A 56 -10.24 -36.49 31.14
N ILE A 57 -9.92 -35.21 31.34
CA ILE A 57 -10.85 -34.15 31.71
C ILE A 57 -11.39 -33.48 30.45
N CYS A 58 -10.49 -32.88 29.67
CA CYS A 58 -10.82 -32.17 28.44
C CYS A 58 -9.63 -32.12 27.49
N CYS A 59 -9.91 -31.79 26.23
CA CYS A 59 -8.92 -31.44 25.24
C CYS A 59 -9.02 -29.94 24.96
N GLU A 60 -7.89 -29.27 24.86
CA GLU A 60 -7.81 -27.87 24.44
C GLU A 60 -6.94 -27.78 23.20
N GLU A 61 -7.36 -26.97 22.24
CA GLU A 61 -6.58 -26.69 21.03
C GLU A 61 -6.25 -25.19 21.01
N ILE A 62 -4.96 -24.87 21.11
CA ILE A 62 -4.44 -23.49 21.03
C ILE A 62 -3.46 -23.45 19.87
N ASP A 63 -3.71 -22.60 18.88
CA ASP A 63 -2.83 -22.41 17.71
C ASP A 63 -2.45 -23.72 16.99
N GLY A 64 -3.41 -24.65 16.88
CA GLY A 64 -3.22 -25.98 16.30
C GLY A 64 -2.49 -26.99 17.20
N ARG A 65 -2.09 -26.60 18.42
CA ARG A 65 -1.52 -27.48 19.43
C ARG A 65 -2.63 -28.06 20.30
N ARG A 66 -2.77 -29.38 20.30
CA ARG A 66 -3.75 -30.08 21.14
C ARG A 66 -3.14 -30.54 22.45
N TRP A 67 -3.72 -30.06 23.54
CA TRP A 67 -3.41 -30.44 24.91
C TRP A 67 -4.51 -31.36 25.43
N LYS A 68 -4.11 -32.47 26.05
CA LYS A 68 -5.01 -33.30 26.85
C LYS A 68 -4.78 -33.00 28.32
N TYR A 69 -5.82 -32.57 29.01
CA TYR A 69 -5.79 -32.41 30.46
C TYR A 69 -6.27 -33.70 31.11
N VAL A 70 -5.41 -34.33 31.91
CA VAL A 70 -5.70 -35.58 32.62
C VAL A 70 -5.57 -35.37 34.13
N ALA A 71 -6.40 -36.04 34.93
CA ALA A 71 -6.32 -36.01 36.40
C ALA A 71 -6.54 -37.40 36.99
N GLU A 72 -6.10 -37.58 38.23
CA GLU A 72 -6.23 -38.87 38.92
C GLU A 72 -7.69 -39.21 39.27
N SER A 73 -8.09 -40.45 38.98
CA SER A 73 -9.37 -41.07 39.29
C SER A 73 -9.17 -42.11 40.39
N ASP A 74 -10.07 -42.09 41.37
CA ASP A 74 -10.19 -43.17 42.34
C ASP A 74 -10.76 -44.42 41.65
N GLY A 75 -10.54 -45.61 42.23
CA GLY A 75 -10.97 -46.90 41.68
C GLY A 75 -12.49 -47.06 41.48
N SER A 76 -13.29 -46.07 41.90
CA SER A 76 -14.73 -45.96 41.67
C SER A 76 -15.11 -45.09 40.44
N GLY A 77 -14.13 -44.58 39.70
CA GLY A 77 -14.32 -43.77 38.50
C GLY A 77 -14.58 -42.28 38.75
N LYS A 78 -14.54 -41.80 39.99
CA LYS A 78 -14.62 -40.37 40.33
C LYS A 78 -13.21 -39.75 40.42
N PHE A 79 -13.07 -38.50 40.01
CA PHE A 79 -11.81 -37.76 40.18
C PHE A 79 -11.47 -37.59 41.66
N LYS A 80 -10.22 -37.87 42.03
CA LYS A 80 -9.75 -37.82 43.41
C LYS A 80 -9.76 -36.39 43.93
N ARG A 81 -10.26 -36.19 45.15
CA ARG A 81 -10.27 -34.90 45.84
C ARG A 81 -8.81 -34.52 46.16
N ASN A 82 -8.32 -33.41 45.59
CA ASN A 82 -6.91 -32.96 45.53
C ASN A 82 -6.04 -33.52 44.38
N SER A 83 -6.63 -34.07 43.31
CA SER A 83 -5.86 -34.42 42.10
C SER A 83 -5.39 -33.17 41.34
N VAL A 84 -4.14 -33.20 40.88
CA VAL A 84 -3.55 -32.12 40.06
C VAL A 84 -3.84 -32.40 38.59
N VAL A 85 -4.33 -31.38 37.89
CA VAL A 85 -4.55 -31.44 36.43
C VAL A 85 -3.19 -31.45 35.74
N ARG A 86 -2.88 -32.52 35.00
CA ARG A 86 -1.66 -32.64 34.20
C ARG A 86 -1.99 -32.40 32.73
N ALA A 87 -1.28 -31.45 32.12
CA ALA A 87 -1.35 -31.21 30.68
C ALA A 87 -0.38 -32.17 29.95
N VAL A 88 -0.88 -32.87 28.93
CA VAL A 88 -0.09 -33.74 28.07
C VAL A 88 -0.21 -33.21 26.64
N SER A 89 0.92 -32.76 26.08
CA SER A 89 0.99 -32.35 24.67
C SER A 89 0.92 -33.59 23.77
N LEU A 90 0.12 -33.52 22.71
CA LEU A 90 -0.07 -34.62 21.75
C LEU A 90 0.85 -34.55 20.51
N GLU A 91 1.63 -33.49 20.34
CA GLU A 91 2.53 -33.36 19.18
C GLU A 91 3.93 -33.94 19.47
N SER A 92 4.49 -34.62 18.46
CA SER A 92 5.90 -35.04 18.43
C SER A 92 6.83 -33.82 18.40
N PRO A 93 8.09 -33.92 18.89
CA PRO A 93 9.05 -32.83 18.81
C PRO A 93 9.22 -32.39 17.35
N ARG A 94 8.80 -31.17 17.01
CA ARG A 94 9.01 -30.61 15.68
C ARG A 94 10.50 -30.37 15.46
N THR A 95 10.96 -30.46 14.21
CA THR A 95 12.36 -30.11 13.92
C THR A 95 12.58 -28.61 14.22
N PRO A 96 13.78 -28.19 14.64
CA PRO A 96 14.04 -26.78 14.95
C PRO A 96 13.75 -25.84 13.77
N PHE A 97 13.83 -26.35 12.52
CA PHE A 97 13.46 -25.60 11.33
C PHE A 97 11.95 -25.39 11.18
N ASP A 98 11.13 -26.39 11.53
CA ASP A 98 9.67 -26.25 11.54
C ASP A 98 9.20 -25.30 12.64
N GLU A 99 9.90 -25.30 13.77
CA GLU A 99 9.63 -24.37 14.88
C GLU A 99 9.97 -22.93 14.50
N VAL A 100 11.14 -22.69 13.91
CA VAL A 100 11.52 -21.37 13.36
C VAL A 100 10.60 -20.94 12.22
N GLY A 101 10.20 -21.86 11.34
CA GLY A 101 9.26 -21.59 10.25
C GLY A 101 7.87 -21.21 10.78
N SER A 102 7.37 -21.91 11.80
CA SER A 102 6.10 -21.59 12.46
C SER A 102 6.15 -20.27 13.23
N PHE A 103 7.28 -19.99 13.87
CA PHE A 103 7.55 -18.73 14.56
C PHE A 103 7.59 -17.56 13.57
N LEU A 104 8.35 -17.66 12.48
CA LEU A 104 8.38 -16.66 11.42
C LEU A 104 7.00 -16.45 10.80
N ARG A 105 6.25 -17.52 10.54
CA ARG A 105 4.88 -17.43 10.02
C ARG A 105 3.95 -16.70 10.99
N SER A 106 4.06 -16.95 12.30
CA SER A 106 3.26 -16.27 13.32
C SER A 106 3.57 -14.78 13.44
N TYR A 107 4.78 -14.33 13.08
CA TYR A 107 5.18 -12.91 13.11
C TYR A 107 4.97 -12.18 11.78
N VAL A 108 4.97 -12.91 10.67
CA VAL A 108 4.83 -12.35 9.31
C VAL A 108 3.37 -12.26 8.87
N VAL A 109 2.53 -13.16 9.38
CA VAL A 109 1.15 -13.33 8.91
C VAL A 109 0.15 -12.91 9.99
N PRO A 110 -0.94 -12.19 9.64
CA PRO A 110 -2.01 -11.84 10.57
C PRO A 110 -2.73 -13.06 11.15
N GLU A 111 -3.31 -12.89 12.34
CA GLU A 111 -4.11 -13.91 13.02
C GLU A 111 -5.32 -14.30 12.16
N GLY A 112 -5.64 -15.59 12.07
CA GLY A 112 -6.76 -16.11 11.25
C GLY A 112 -6.52 -16.07 9.73
N PHE A 113 -5.27 -15.92 9.27
CA PHE A 113 -4.93 -16.00 7.85
C PHE A 113 -5.22 -17.41 7.29
N PRO A 114 -5.73 -17.53 6.04
CA PRO A 114 -5.97 -16.48 5.05
C PRO A 114 -7.34 -15.79 5.15
N ALA A 115 -8.24 -16.24 6.02
CA ALA A 115 -9.60 -15.73 6.08
C ALA A 115 -9.68 -14.27 6.58
N SER A 116 -8.72 -13.84 7.40
CA SER A 116 -8.71 -12.53 8.06
C SER A 116 -8.30 -11.35 7.17
N VAL A 117 -7.72 -11.60 5.99
CA VAL A 117 -7.24 -10.55 5.08
C VAL A 117 -7.68 -10.75 3.64
N ASN A 118 -7.66 -9.67 2.86
CA ASN A 118 -7.90 -9.70 1.42
C ASN A 118 -6.77 -10.43 0.66
N GLU A 119 -7.08 -11.04 -0.48
CA GLU A 119 -6.13 -11.81 -1.31
C GLU A 119 -4.96 -10.95 -1.81
N SER A 120 -5.19 -9.65 -1.98
CA SER A 120 -4.17 -8.67 -2.35
C SER A 120 -3.12 -8.38 -1.27
N TYR A 121 -3.33 -8.86 -0.04
CA TYR A 121 -2.39 -8.67 1.07
C TYR A 121 -1.03 -9.32 0.80
N VAL A 122 -1.03 -10.58 0.34
CA VAL A 122 0.22 -11.35 0.17
C VAL A 122 1.12 -10.77 -0.92
N PRO A 123 0.63 -10.50 -2.15
CA PRO A 123 1.45 -9.85 -3.17
C PRO A 123 1.99 -8.49 -2.70
N TYR A 124 1.14 -7.69 -2.04
CA TYR A 124 1.54 -6.40 -1.48
C TYR A 124 2.67 -6.53 -0.46
N MET A 125 2.55 -7.44 0.52
CA MET A 125 3.56 -7.61 1.56
C MET A 125 4.87 -8.17 1.02
N THR A 126 4.83 -9.03 0.00
CA THR A 126 6.03 -9.54 -0.67
C THR A 126 6.83 -8.42 -1.34
N PHE A 127 6.18 -7.58 -2.15
CA PHE A 127 6.86 -6.45 -2.79
C PHE A 127 7.27 -5.37 -1.78
N ARG A 128 6.49 -5.18 -0.71
CA ARG A 128 6.87 -4.31 0.40
C ARG A 128 8.14 -4.82 1.09
N ALA A 129 8.24 -6.11 1.38
CA ALA A 129 9.45 -6.71 1.94
C ALA A 129 10.65 -6.49 1.02
N LEU A 130 10.49 -6.78 -0.28
CA LEU A 130 11.56 -6.57 -1.26
C LEU A 130 11.98 -5.09 -1.34
N LYS A 131 11.02 -4.16 -1.28
CA LYS A 131 11.31 -2.73 -1.23
C LYS A 131 12.11 -2.35 0.03
N HIS A 132 11.68 -2.79 1.20
CA HIS A 132 12.40 -2.52 2.45
C HIS A 132 13.80 -3.15 2.45
N PHE A 133 13.97 -4.32 1.83
CA PHE A 133 15.28 -4.92 1.63
C PHE A 133 16.21 -4.00 0.81
N PHE A 134 15.75 -3.48 -0.33
CA PHE A 134 16.56 -2.53 -1.10
C PHE A 134 16.81 -1.21 -0.35
N GLY A 135 15.82 -0.72 0.38
CA GLY A 135 15.94 0.50 1.20
C GLY A 135 16.98 0.35 2.32
N GLY A 136 16.94 -0.74 3.07
CA GLY A 136 17.95 -1.07 4.09
C GLY A 136 19.35 -1.21 3.49
N ALA A 137 19.45 -1.86 2.32
CA ALA A 137 20.73 -1.98 1.62
C ALA A 137 21.32 -0.62 1.21
N MET A 138 20.47 0.30 0.74
CA MET A 138 20.87 1.67 0.41
C MET A 138 21.22 2.52 1.63
N GLY A 139 20.57 2.29 2.77
CA GLY A 139 20.80 3.02 4.03
C GLY A 139 22.26 2.99 4.47
N VAL A 140 22.94 1.86 4.26
CA VAL A 140 24.37 1.70 4.59
C VAL A 140 25.25 2.61 3.74
N PHE A 141 25.04 2.64 2.41
CA PHE A 141 25.86 3.45 1.49
C PHE A 141 25.64 4.96 1.65
N THR A 142 24.40 5.37 1.88
CA THR A 142 24.06 6.77 2.16
C THR A 142 24.69 7.23 3.47
N THR A 143 24.60 6.41 4.53
CA THR A 143 25.24 6.71 5.82
C THR A 143 26.76 6.75 5.72
N GLN A 144 27.39 5.79 5.04
CA GLN A 144 28.84 5.79 4.82
C GLN A 144 29.30 7.03 4.06
N THR A 145 28.57 7.43 3.02
CA THR A 145 28.86 8.64 2.25
C THR A 145 28.72 9.90 3.10
N LEU A 146 27.65 9.99 3.91
CA LEU A 146 27.41 11.13 4.79
C LEU A 146 28.51 11.25 5.87
N LEU A 147 28.95 10.13 6.45
CA LEU A 147 30.05 10.12 7.42
C LEU A 147 31.37 10.54 6.78
N ASN A 148 31.65 10.07 5.56
CA ASN A 148 32.84 10.47 4.80
C ASN A 148 32.81 11.96 4.42
N SER A 149 31.66 12.48 3.99
CA SER A 149 31.52 13.90 3.60
C SER A 149 31.65 14.83 4.81
N VAL A 150 31.08 14.46 5.96
CA VAL A 150 31.24 15.20 7.22
C VAL A 150 32.69 15.12 7.72
N GLY A 151 33.34 13.96 7.58
CA GLY A 151 34.75 13.78 7.91
C GLY A 151 35.70 14.64 7.07
N ALA A 152 35.39 14.83 5.78
CA ALA A 152 36.14 15.67 4.86
C ALA A 152 35.85 17.18 5.03
N SER A 153 34.67 17.55 5.55
CA SER A 153 34.26 18.94 5.83
C SER A 153 34.91 19.53 7.10
N ARG A 154 35.79 18.80 7.78
CA ARG A 154 36.35 19.12 9.11
C ARG A 154 37.38 20.26 9.12
N ASN A 155 37.43 21.07 8.06
CA ASN A 155 38.31 22.24 7.96
C ASN A 155 37.78 23.49 8.69
N SER A 156 36.69 23.39 9.46
CA SER A 156 36.16 24.48 10.29
C SER A 156 36.02 24.05 11.75
N SER A 157 36.87 24.66 12.58
CA SER A 157 37.01 24.45 14.01
C SER A 157 35.87 25.12 14.80
N ALA A 158 34.76 24.41 15.05
CA ALA A 158 33.88 24.62 16.21
C ALA A 158 32.78 23.53 16.28
N SER A 159 32.80 22.71 17.33
CA SER A 159 31.74 21.71 17.60
C SER A 159 30.33 22.34 17.65
N ALA A 160 30.22 23.60 18.07
CA ALA A 160 28.97 24.36 18.08
C ALA A 160 28.41 24.65 16.66
N ALA A 161 29.26 24.99 15.69
CA ALA A 161 28.82 25.26 14.32
C ALA A 161 28.27 23.99 13.64
N VAL A 162 28.89 22.84 13.94
CA VAL A 162 28.38 21.53 13.48
C VAL A 162 27.02 21.24 14.09
N ALA A 163 26.84 21.45 15.39
CA ALA A 163 25.55 21.24 16.06
C ALA A 163 24.43 22.13 15.48
N ILE A 164 24.72 23.41 15.21
CA ILE A 164 23.76 24.33 14.57
C ILE A 164 23.36 23.85 13.18
N ASN A 165 24.32 23.36 12.38
CA ASN A 165 24.05 22.80 11.05
C ASN A 165 23.13 21.58 11.10
N TRP A 166 23.30 20.70 12.09
CA TRP A 166 22.42 19.55 12.31
C TRP A 166 21.00 19.97 12.71
N ILE A 167 20.89 20.90 13.65
CA ILE A 167 19.59 21.43 14.09
C ILE A 167 18.87 22.10 12.92
N LEU A 168 19.58 22.86 12.08
CA LEU A 168 19.00 23.53 10.91
C LEU A 168 18.51 22.51 9.87
N LYS A 169 19.33 21.49 9.58
CA LYS A 169 18.97 20.37 8.69
C LYS A 169 17.69 19.67 9.18
N ASP A 170 17.63 19.31 10.46
CA ASP A 170 16.50 18.58 11.03
C ASP A 170 15.26 19.46 11.20
N GLY A 171 15.46 20.73 11.57
CA GLY A 171 14.42 21.74 11.65
C GLY A 171 13.73 21.97 10.30
N ALA A 172 14.51 22.15 9.23
CA ALA A 172 13.99 22.30 7.87
C ALA A 172 13.15 21.07 7.46
N GLY A 173 13.64 19.86 7.74
CA GLY A 173 12.91 18.62 7.46
C GLY A 173 11.54 18.55 8.14
N ARG A 174 11.47 18.92 9.42
CA ARG A 174 10.22 18.96 10.19
C ARG A 174 9.23 20.01 9.68
N VAL A 175 9.72 21.21 9.33
CA VAL A 175 8.88 22.27 8.74
C VAL A 175 8.33 21.82 7.38
N GLY A 176 9.15 21.22 6.53
CA GLY A 176 8.70 20.65 5.26
C GLY A 176 7.58 19.61 5.43
N LYS A 177 7.76 18.69 6.39
CA LYS A 177 6.73 17.71 6.78
C LYS A 177 5.44 18.38 7.25
N MET A 178 5.51 19.40 8.10
CA MET A 178 4.35 20.13 8.60
C MET A 178 3.58 20.84 7.47
N LEU A 179 4.28 21.52 6.58
CA LEU A 179 3.66 22.21 5.44
C LEU A 179 2.99 21.22 4.49
N PHE A 180 3.63 20.08 4.23
CA PHE A 180 3.10 19.05 3.35
C PHE A 180 1.90 18.29 3.94
N ALA A 181 1.83 18.16 5.27
CA ALA A 181 0.70 17.53 5.96
C ALA A 181 -0.64 18.24 5.69
N ARG A 182 -0.63 19.53 5.33
CA ARG A 182 -1.84 20.27 4.90
C ARG A 182 -2.53 19.62 3.70
N GLN A 183 -1.80 18.82 2.92
CA GLN A 183 -2.32 18.17 1.72
C GLN A 183 -2.96 16.82 2.01
N GLY A 184 -3.25 16.54 3.29
CA GLY A 184 -3.91 15.34 3.81
C GLY A 184 -5.00 14.78 2.89
N LYS A 185 -5.97 15.61 2.51
CA LYS A 185 -7.11 15.22 1.67
C LYS A 185 -6.70 14.63 0.32
N LYS A 186 -5.54 15.01 -0.24
CA LYS A 186 -5.07 14.47 -1.52
C LYS A 186 -4.66 12.99 -1.40
N PHE A 187 -4.16 12.56 -0.24
CA PHE A 187 -3.73 11.17 -0.01
C PHE A 187 -4.87 10.16 -0.15
N ASP A 188 -6.10 10.57 0.14
CA ASP A 188 -7.26 9.70 0.05
C ASP A 188 -7.67 9.44 -1.41
N TYR A 189 -7.61 10.46 -2.27
CA TYR A 189 -8.08 10.37 -3.66
C TYR A 189 -7.07 9.69 -4.60
N ASP A 190 -5.80 10.09 -4.53
CA ASP A 190 -4.73 9.63 -5.44
C ASP A 190 -3.76 8.69 -4.70
N LEU A 191 -4.32 7.75 -3.93
CA LEU A 191 -3.58 6.93 -2.97
C LEU A 191 -2.38 6.20 -3.59
N LYS A 192 -2.58 5.48 -4.69
CA LYS A 192 -1.50 4.74 -5.39
C LYS A 192 -0.44 5.67 -5.97
N GLN A 193 -0.87 6.74 -6.63
CA GLN A 193 0.04 7.69 -7.27
C GLN A 193 0.90 8.39 -6.22
N LEU A 194 0.30 8.86 -5.13
CA LEU A 194 1.02 9.50 -4.04
C LEU A 194 1.92 8.54 -3.29
N ARG A 195 1.49 7.28 -3.09
CA ARG A 195 2.33 6.23 -2.50
C ARG A 195 3.62 6.03 -3.29
N PHE A 196 3.52 5.91 -4.61
CA PHE A 196 4.67 5.75 -5.50
C PHE A 196 5.49 7.04 -5.63
N ALA A 197 4.84 8.21 -5.75
CA ALA A 197 5.52 9.50 -5.80
C ALA A 197 6.31 9.80 -4.52
N GLY A 198 5.78 9.41 -3.35
CA GLY A 198 6.49 9.48 -2.08
C GLY A 198 7.75 8.61 -2.09
N ASP A 199 7.66 7.39 -2.61
CA ASP A 199 8.82 6.51 -2.76
C ASP A 199 9.86 7.08 -3.75
N LEU A 200 9.42 7.70 -4.86
CA LEU A 200 10.32 8.42 -5.78
C LEU A 200 11.00 9.61 -5.11
N LEU A 201 10.27 10.38 -4.29
CA LEU A 201 10.85 11.48 -3.52
C LEU A 201 11.87 10.96 -2.50
N MET A 202 11.64 9.81 -1.86
CA MET A 202 12.62 9.21 -0.95
C MET A 202 13.95 8.94 -1.68
N GLU A 203 13.87 8.31 -2.85
CA GLU A 203 15.03 8.00 -3.70
C GLU A 203 15.75 9.26 -4.18
N LEU A 204 15.00 10.28 -4.61
CA LEU A 204 15.57 11.57 -4.98
C LEU A 204 16.28 12.24 -3.80
N GLY A 205 15.69 12.22 -2.61
CA GLY A 205 16.32 12.74 -1.41
C GLY A 205 17.59 11.99 -1.03
N ALA A 206 17.62 10.66 -1.18
CA ALA A 206 18.80 9.84 -1.00
C ALA A 206 19.90 10.14 -2.05
N ALA A 207 19.52 10.35 -3.31
CA ALA A 207 20.45 10.72 -4.39
C ALA A 207 21.06 12.12 -4.15
N VAL A 208 20.26 13.09 -3.71
CA VAL A 208 20.73 14.42 -3.31
C VAL A 208 21.69 14.32 -2.12
N GLU A 209 21.40 13.48 -1.14
CA GLU A 209 22.30 13.20 0.00
C GLU A 209 23.63 12.59 -0.47
N LEU A 210 23.61 11.64 -1.41
CA LEU A 210 24.81 11.06 -2.01
C LEU A 210 25.63 12.11 -2.79
N GLY A 211 24.96 13.02 -3.49
CA GLY A 211 25.57 14.13 -4.23
C GLY A 211 26.37 15.10 -3.35
N THR A 212 26.11 15.12 -2.03
CA THR A 212 26.89 15.94 -1.08
C THR A 212 28.38 15.59 -1.06
N ALA A 213 28.73 14.33 -1.38
CA ALA A 213 30.13 13.92 -1.46
C ALA A 213 30.85 14.46 -2.70
N ALA A 214 30.13 14.72 -3.80
CA ALA A 214 30.69 15.32 -5.01
C ALA A 214 30.87 16.84 -4.88
N VAL A 215 30.05 17.49 -4.04
CA VAL A 215 30.02 18.95 -3.89
C VAL A 215 30.07 19.36 -2.41
N PRO A 216 31.18 19.10 -1.68
CA PRO A 216 31.23 19.31 -0.22
C PRO A 216 31.02 20.77 0.21
N HIS A 217 31.33 21.74 -0.66
CA HIS A 217 31.15 23.18 -0.39
C HIS A 217 29.67 23.60 -0.30
N LEU A 218 28.73 22.81 -0.84
CA LEU A 218 27.29 23.01 -0.72
C LEU A 218 26.63 22.00 0.25
N PHE A 219 27.41 21.38 1.14
CA PHE A 219 26.92 20.33 2.03
C PHE A 219 25.65 20.74 2.79
N LEU A 220 25.66 21.91 3.45
CA LEU A 220 24.54 22.33 4.28
C LEU A 220 23.24 22.58 3.48
N PRO A 221 23.22 23.40 2.41
CA PRO A 221 22.03 23.56 1.57
C PRO A 221 21.51 22.23 0.98
N LEU A 222 22.42 21.39 0.49
CA LEU A 222 22.06 20.13 -0.17
C LEU A 222 21.55 19.09 0.84
N ALA A 223 22.15 19.00 2.03
CA ALA A 223 21.70 18.14 3.11
C ALA A 223 20.34 18.60 3.68
N CYS A 224 20.09 19.91 3.79
CA CYS A 224 18.78 20.45 4.16
C CYS A 224 17.72 20.08 3.11
N ALA A 225 18.02 20.28 1.81
CA ALA A 225 17.11 19.92 0.72
C ALA A 225 16.79 18.41 0.71
N ALA A 226 17.82 17.56 0.83
CA ALA A 226 17.65 16.12 0.95
C ALA A 226 16.74 15.75 2.13
N ASN A 227 16.98 16.34 3.32
CA ASN A 227 16.20 16.02 4.50
C ASN A 227 14.73 16.47 4.39
N VAL A 228 14.47 17.64 3.79
CA VAL A 228 13.11 18.10 3.48
C VAL A 228 12.39 17.11 2.58
N VAL A 229 13.02 16.72 1.47
CA VAL A 229 12.46 15.78 0.50
C VAL A 229 12.19 14.41 1.16
N LYS A 230 13.13 13.86 1.92
CA LYS A 230 12.99 12.59 2.65
C LYS A 230 11.87 12.65 3.70
N ASN A 231 11.73 13.76 4.42
CA ASN A 231 10.64 13.94 5.40
C ASN A 231 9.26 14.04 4.72
N VAL A 232 9.15 14.73 3.59
CA VAL A 232 7.92 14.77 2.78
C VAL A 232 7.55 13.37 2.27
N ALA A 233 8.53 12.61 1.78
CA ALA A 233 8.36 11.22 1.38
C ALA A 233 7.88 10.33 2.55
N ALA A 234 8.49 10.47 3.73
CA ALA A 234 8.12 9.71 4.93
C ALA A 234 6.68 9.98 5.39
N VAL A 235 6.23 11.25 5.34
CA VAL A 235 4.83 11.61 5.62
C VAL A 235 3.90 10.94 4.62
N THR A 236 4.24 11.02 3.33
CA THR A 236 3.43 10.41 2.26
C THR A 236 3.29 8.91 2.47
N SER A 237 4.40 8.21 2.73
CA SER A 237 4.42 6.77 3.00
C SER A 237 3.56 6.39 4.21
N THR A 238 3.68 7.15 5.31
CA THR A 238 2.92 6.87 6.54
C THR A 238 1.43 7.13 6.37
N SER A 239 1.06 8.25 5.74
CA SER A 239 -0.35 8.63 5.54
C SER A 239 -1.07 7.70 4.57
N THR A 240 -0.37 7.18 3.55
CA THR A 240 -0.96 6.26 2.57
C THR A 240 -1.03 4.81 3.06
N ARG A 241 -0.23 4.43 4.07
CA ARG A 241 -0.23 3.07 4.64
C ARG A 241 -1.56 2.71 5.31
N THR A 242 -2.09 3.60 6.14
CA THR A 242 -3.33 3.36 6.90
C THR A 242 -4.53 3.00 6.00
N PRO A 243 -4.88 3.78 4.96
CA PRO A 243 -5.99 3.43 4.07
C PRO A 243 -5.73 2.15 3.26
N ILE A 244 -4.48 1.84 2.92
CA ILE A 244 -4.12 0.56 2.27
C ILE A 244 -4.38 -0.62 3.22
N TYR A 245 -3.94 -0.55 4.47
CA TYR A 245 -4.16 -1.62 5.46
C TYR A 245 -5.62 -1.78 5.82
N LYS A 246 -6.36 -0.67 5.88
CA LYS A 246 -7.82 -0.69 6.03
C LYS A 246 -8.51 -1.42 4.87
N ALA A 247 -7.99 -1.35 3.65
CA ALA A 247 -8.54 -2.09 2.51
C ALA A 247 -8.24 -3.59 2.55
N PHE A 248 -7.24 -4.02 3.34
CA PHE A 248 -6.90 -5.44 3.51
C PHE A 248 -7.60 -6.11 4.70
N ALA A 249 -7.88 -5.34 5.75
CA ALA A 249 -8.59 -5.82 6.94
C ALA A 249 -10.02 -6.27 6.58
N LYS A 250 -10.39 -7.52 6.90
CA LYS A 250 -11.75 -8.07 6.71
C LYS A 250 -12.63 -7.94 7.97
N GLY A 251 -12.16 -7.24 9.01
CA GLY A 251 -12.89 -6.97 10.25
C GLY A 251 -12.16 -5.94 11.11
N GLU A 252 -12.31 -6.02 12.43
CA GLU A 252 -11.62 -5.16 13.42
C GLU A 252 -10.16 -5.61 13.67
N ASN A 253 -9.42 -5.98 12.62
CA ASN A 253 -8.05 -6.51 12.70
C ASN A 253 -6.97 -5.56 12.13
N ILE A 254 -7.28 -4.26 12.02
CA ILE A 254 -6.34 -3.27 11.48
C ILE A 254 -5.05 -3.14 12.29
N GLY A 255 -5.13 -3.30 13.63
CA GLY A 255 -3.98 -3.25 14.51
C GLY A 255 -2.98 -4.37 14.21
N ASP A 256 -3.48 -5.60 14.04
CA ASP A 256 -2.65 -6.77 13.74
C ASP A 256 -2.01 -6.65 12.34
N VAL A 257 -2.80 -6.32 11.31
CA VAL A 257 -2.29 -6.07 9.94
C VAL A 257 -1.18 -5.01 9.95
N THR A 258 -1.33 -3.97 10.77
CA THR A 258 -0.32 -2.90 10.90
C THR A 258 0.95 -3.42 11.56
N ALA A 259 0.83 -4.12 12.69
CA ALA A 259 1.97 -4.66 13.44
C ALA A 259 2.77 -5.68 12.60
N LYS A 260 2.08 -6.61 11.93
CA LYS A 260 2.72 -7.61 11.05
C LYS A 260 3.37 -6.93 9.84
N GLY A 261 2.71 -5.94 9.26
CA GLY A 261 3.27 -5.13 8.16
C GLY A 261 4.54 -4.37 8.53
N GLU A 262 4.65 -3.89 9.78
CA GLU A 262 5.87 -3.28 10.32
C GLU A 262 6.96 -4.32 10.56
N CYS A 263 6.61 -5.48 11.14
CA CYS A 263 7.54 -6.58 11.35
C CYS A 263 8.20 -7.06 10.05
N VAL A 264 7.39 -7.28 9.00
CA VAL A 264 7.86 -7.68 7.66
C VAL A 264 8.82 -6.63 7.09
N GLY A 265 8.48 -5.35 7.20
CA GLY A 265 9.34 -4.26 6.75
C GLY A 265 10.68 -4.24 7.48
N ASN A 266 10.67 -4.36 8.81
CA ASN A 266 11.87 -4.31 9.63
C ASN A 266 12.80 -5.52 9.40
N ILE A 267 12.25 -6.73 9.29
CA ILE A 267 13.04 -7.94 8.99
C ILE A 267 13.74 -7.78 7.64
N ALA A 268 13.00 -7.36 6.62
CA ALA A 268 13.57 -7.19 5.28
C ALA A 268 14.62 -6.08 5.24
N ASP A 269 14.39 -4.96 5.93
CA ASP A 269 15.35 -3.86 6.06
C ASP A 269 16.67 -4.30 6.71
N LEU A 270 16.59 -5.08 7.80
CA LEU A 270 17.76 -5.66 8.47
C LEU A 270 18.53 -6.62 7.55
N MET A 271 17.81 -7.47 6.81
CA MET A 271 18.43 -8.36 5.81
C MET A 271 19.14 -7.56 4.71
N GLY A 272 18.51 -6.47 4.23
CA GLY A 272 19.08 -5.56 3.25
C GLY A 272 20.36 -4.88 3.74
N THR A 273 20.33 -4.39 4.98
CA THR A 273 21.49 -3.80 5.66
C THR A 273 22.63 -4.81 5.77
N GLY A 274 22.36 -6.04 6.23
CA GLY A 274 23.36 -7.11 6.30
C GLY A 274 23.97 -7.46 4.94
N PHE A 275 23.14 -7.54 3.90
CA PHE A 275 23.57 -7.76 2.52
C PHE A 275 24.49 -6.63 2.01
N SER A 276 24.13 -5.38 2.31
CA SER A 276 24.92 -4.21 1.90
C SER A 276 26.28 -4.15 2.59
N ILE A 277 26.38 -4.52 3.87
CA ILE A 277 27.66 -4.64 4.57
C ILE A 277 28.57 -5.68 3.90
N LEU A 278 28.02 -6.82 3.48
CA LEU A 278 28.77 -7.86 2.77
C LEU A 278 29.28 -7.37 1.41
N ILE A 279 28.44 -6.62 0.68
CA ILE A 279 28.79 -6.02 -0.62
C ILE A 279 29.81 -4.89 -0.46
N SER A 280 29.68 -4.03 0.55
CA SER A 280 30.58 -2.89 0.77
C SER A 280 32.03 -3.34 0.95
N LYS A 281 32.27 -4.52 1.56
CA LYS A 281 33.60 -5.14 1.65
C LYS A 281 34.26 -5.43 0.30
N ARG A 282 33.49 -5.55 -0.79
CA ARG A 282 34.00 -5.82 -2.15
C ARG A 282 34.33 -4.56 -2.95
N ASN A 283 34.27 -3.37 -2.34
CA ASN A 283 34.57 -2.07 -2.96
C ASN A 283 33.86 -1.80 -4.31
N PRO A 284 32.53 -1.98 -4.43
CA PRO A 284 31.84 -1.60 -5.64
C PRO A 284 31.75 -0.08 -5.80
N SER A 285 31.63 0.40 -7.04
CA SER A 285 31.36 1.82 -7.33
C SER A 285 30.10 2.27 -6.61
N LEU A 286 30.19 3.35 -5.81
CA LEU A 286 29.07 3.91 -5.03
C LEU A 286 27.89 4.28 -5.93
N VAL A 287 28.16 4.91 -7.07
CA VAL A 287 27.12 5.36 -8.02
C VAL A 287 26.43 4.17 -8.67
N THR A 288 27.20 3.17 -9.10
CA THR A 288 26.64 1.96 -9.73
C THR A 288 25.81 1.17 -8.74
N THR A 289 26.29 1.02 -7.51
CA THR A 289 25.58 0.29 -6.45
C THR A 289 24.30 1.01 -6.05
N PHE A 290 24.37 2.33 -5.86
CA PHE A 290 23.18 3.14 -5.60
C PHE A 290 22.17 3.04 -6.75
N GLY A 291 22.60 3.16 -8.01
CA GLY A 291 21.71 3.07 -9.17
C GLY A 291 21.00 1.71 -9.27
N LEU A 292 21.71 0.60 -9.01
CA LEU A 292 21.11 -0.74 -9.02
C LEU A 292 20.13 -0.95 -7.87
N LEU A 293 20.50 -0.57 -6.65
CA LEU A 293 19.62 -0.71 -5.48
C LEU A 293 18.40 0.21 -5.58
N SER A 294 18.58 1.44 -6.08
CA SER A 294 17.51 2.41 -6.32
C SER A 294 16.53 1.91 -7.38
N CYS A 295 17.04 1.33 -8.47
CA CYS A 295 16.20 0.66 -9.47
C CYS A 295 15.39 -0.48 -8.84
N GLY A 296 16.03 -1.34 -8.04
CA GLY A 296 15.35 -2.41 -7.30
C GLY A 296 14.27 -1.89 -6.36
N TYR A 297 14.56 -0.80 -5.62
CA TYR A 297 13.61 -0.13 -4.72
C TYR A 297 12.40 0.39 -5.48
N LEU A 298 12.60 1.12 -6.58
CA LEU A 298 11.52 1.71 -7.38
C LEU A 298 10.67 0.64 -8.09
N LEU A 299 11.29 -0.40 -8.64
CA LEU A 299 10.55 -1.52 -9.25
C LEU A 299 9.70 -2.25 -8.20
N SER A 300 10.26 -2.50 -7.02
CA SER A 300 9.55 -3.14 -5.91
C SER A 300 8.40 -2.25 -5.41
N SER A 301 8.63 -0.94 -5.29
CA SER A 301 7.60 0.05 -4.95
C SER A 301 6.47 0.08 -5.98
N TYR A 302 6.80 0.08 -7.28
CA TYR A 302 5.81 0.07 -8.34
C TYR A 302 4.93 -1.19 -8.27
N GLN A 303 5.53 -2.36 -8.07
CA GLN A 303 4.79 -3.62 -7.93
C GLN A 303 4.00 -3.70 -6.62
N GLU A 304 4.52 -3.16 -5.51
CA GLU A 304 3.80 -3.01 -4.24
C GLU A 304 2.50 -2.23 -4.47
N VAL A 305 2.60 -1.05 -5.08
CA VAL A 305 1.44 -0.17 -5.34
C VAL A 305 0.46 -0.81 -6.33
N ARG A 306 0.97 -1.47 -7.37
CA ARG A 306 0.15 -2.15 -8.38
C ARG A 306 -0.63 -3.34 -7.80
N SER A 307 -0.10 -3.98 -6.76
CA SER A 307 -0.74 -5.11 -6.07
C SER A 307 -1.93 -4.69 -5.21
N VAL A 308 -2.09 -3.40 -4.90
CA VAL A 308 -3.20 -2.90 -4.08
C VAL A 308 -4.49 -2.90 -4.90
N VAL A 309 -5.49 -3.63 -4.40
CA VAL A 309 -6.87 -3.58 -4.92
C VAL A 309 -7.73 -2.76 -3.98
N LEU A 310 -8.24 -1.63 -4.47
CA LEU A 310 -9.09 -0.73 -3.71
C LEU A 310 -10.54 -0.84 -4.19
N HIS A 311 -11.47 -0.82 -3.24
CA HIS A 311 -12.92 -0.86 -3.49
C HIS A 311 -13.51 0.51 -3.85
N THR A 312 -12.78 1.60 -3.60
CA THR A 312 -13.25 2.96 -3.85
C THR A 312 -13.06 3.36 -5.31
N LEU A 313 -13.86 4.32 -5.80
CA LEU A 313 -13.66 4.92 -7.11
C LEU A 313 -12.98 6.28 -6.94
N ASN A 314 -11.71 6.36 -7.32
CA ASN A 314 -11.08 7.65 -7.60
C ASN A 314 -11.36 8.07 -9.04
N ARG A 315 -10.90 9.25 -9.42
CA ARG A 315 -11.19 9.82 -10.74
C ARG A 315 -10.65 8.96 -11.90
N ALA A 316 -9.45 8.37 -11.75
CA ALA A 316 -8.87 7.51 -12.79
C ALA A 316 -9.64 6.19 -12.95
N ARG A 317 -9.91 5.50 -11.83
CA ARG A 317 -10.71 4.25 -11.81
C ARG A 317 -12.13 4.49 -12.30
N PHE A 318 -12.71 5.64 -11.96
CA PHE A 318 -14.03 6.05 -12.44
C PHE A 318 -14.06 6.27 -13.95
N THR A 319 -13.10 7.01 -14.51
CA THR A 319 -12.98 7.18 -15.97
C THR A 319 -12.93 5.83 -16.68
N VAL A 320 -12.09 4.91 -16.20
CA VAL A 320 -11.96 3.57 -16.76
C VAL A 320 -13.29 2.80 -16.68
N ALA A 321 -13.97 2.85 -15.53
CA ALA A 321 -15.24 2.17 -15.33
C ALA A 321 -16.34 2.69 -16.25
N VAL A 322 -16.46 4.01 -16.38
CA VAL A 322 -17.47 4.65 -17.23
C VAL A 322 -17.16 4.44 -18.71
N GLU A 323 -15.92 4.58 -19.14
CA GLU A 323 -15.55 4.32 -20.54
C GLU A 323 -15.79 2.86 -20.95
N SER A 324 -15.45 1.90 -20.09
CA SER A 324 -15.74 0.49 -20.33
C SER A 324 -17.24 0.25 -20.42
N PHE A 325 -18.02 0.85 -19.52
CA PHE A 325 -19.47 0.72 -19.52
C PHE A 325 -20.11 1.32 -20.78
N ILE A 326 -19.71 2.52 -21.19
CA ILE A 326 -20.23 3.16 -22.42
C ILE A 326 -19.86 2.33 -23.66
N LYS A 327 -18.65 1.77 -23.73
CA LYS A 327 -18.18 1.01 -24.90
C LYS A 327 -18.72 -0.42 -24.98
N THR A 328 -18.91 -1.09 -23.84
CA THR A 328 -19.18 -2.55 -23.80
C THR A 328 -20.47 -2.93 -23.06
N GLY A 329 -21.13 -1.96 -22.40
CA GLY A 329 -22.26 -2.21 -21.50
C GLY A 329 -21.88 -2.87 -20.18
N ARG A 330 -20.58 -3.11 -19.91
CA ARG A 330 -20.11 -3.81 -18.70
C ARG A 330 -19.13 -2.95 -17.88
N VAL A 331 -19.32 -2.98 -16.57
CA VAL A 331 -18.41 -2.35 -15.60
C VAL A 331 -17.24 -3.31 -15.32
N PRO A 332 -15.98 -2.85 -15.30
CA PRO A 332 -14.83 -3.68 -15.01
C PRO A 332 -14.86 -4.17 -13.55
N SER A 333 -14.31 -5.35 -13.32
CA SER A 333 -14.08 -5.86 -11.97
C SER A 333 -13.07 -5.00 -11.20
N LEU A 334 -13.04 -5.14 -9.88
CA LEU A 334 -12.07 -4.44 -9.03
C LEU A 334 -10.63 -4.64 -9.49
N GLN A 335 -10.24 -5.87 -9.80
CA GLN A 335 -8.88 -6.19 -10.26
C GLN A 335 -8.57 -5.48 -11.58
N GLN A 336 -9.49 -5.57 -12.55
CA GLN A 336 -9.29 -4.96 -13.87
C GLN A 336 -9.20 -3.44 -13.79
N GLY A 337 -10.12 -2.79 -13.06
CA GLY A 337 -10.12 -1.34 -12.89
C GLY A 337 -8.90 -0.82 -12.12
N ASN A 338 -8.41 -1.57 -11.13
CA ASN A 338 -7.21 -1.22 -10.38
C ASN A 338 -5.91 -1.41 -11.19
N ILE A 339 -5.87 -2.35 -12.15
CA ILE A 339 -4.73 -2.57 -13.06
C ILE A 339 -4.67 -1.51 -14.16
N GLN A 340 -5.83 -1.08 -14.66
CA GLN A 340 -5.95 -0.05 -15.70
C GLN A 340 -5.75 1.38 -15.16
N GLU A 341 -5.66 1.55 -13.84
CA GLU A 341 -5.34 2.82 -13.20
C GLU A 341 -3.90 3.26 -13.54
N LYS A 342 -3.75 4.49 -14.04
CA LYS A 342 -2.43 5.09 -14.28
C LYS A 342 -1.79 5.43 -12.93
N ILE A 343 -0.79 4.65 -12.52
CA ILE A 343 -0.04 4.85 -11.26
C ILE A 343 0.93 6.05 -11.38
N PHE A 344 1.47 6.26 -12.58
CA PHE A 344 2.41 7.35 -12.85
C PHE A 344 1.80 8.32 -13.86
N THR A 345 1.73 9.59 -13.50
CA THR A 345 1.28 10.67 -14.39
C THR A 345 2.13 11.89 -14.09
N PHE A 346 2.81 12.41 -15.11
CA PHE A 346 3.62 13.62 -14.96
C PHE A 346 2.70 14.84 -14.77
N PRO A 347 2.98 15.73 -13.79
CA PRO A 347 2.16 16.93 -13.54
C PRO A 347 1.97 17.84 -14.75
N TRP A 348 2.91 17.81 -15.70
CA TRP A 348 2.99 18.68 -16.88
C TRP A 348 2.23 18.12 -18.10
N VAL A 349 1.82 16.84 -18.05
CA VAL A 349 1.23 16.11 -19.19
C VAL A 349 -0.28 15.88 -18.97
N GLU A 350 -0.83 16.42 -17.88
CA GLU A 350 -2.17 16.04 -17.45
C GLU A 350 -3.26 16.81 -18.19
N ASP A 351 -3.59 16.36 -19.40
CA ASP A 351 -4.81 16.81 -20.06
C ASP A 351 -6.01 16.01 -19.53
N ARG A 352 -6.66 16.56 -18.48
CA ARG A 352 -7.91 16.00 -17.96
C ARG A 352 -9.08 16.50 -18.81
N PRO A 353 -9.77 15.63 -19.57
CA PRO A 353 -10.86 16.06 -20.46
C PRO A 353 -12.15 16.38 -19.68
N VAL A 354 -12.31 15.83 -18.48
CA VAL A 354 -13.46 16.08 -17.60
C VAL A 354 -13.00 16.86 -16.36
N MET A 355 -13.65 17.98 -16.08
CA MET A 355 -13.41 18.86 -14.93
C MET A 355 -14.61 18.87 -13.97
N LEU A 356 -14.48 18.20 -12.83
CA LEU A 356 -15.52 18.12 -11.80
C LEU A 356 -15.39 19.27 -10.78
N GLY A 357 -16.51 19.94 -10.49
CA GLY A 357 -16.69 21.11 -9.63
C GLY A 357 -15.74 22.27 -9.94
N ALA A 358 -15.63 22.59 -11.23
CA ALA A 358 -14.96 23.80 -11.69
C ALA A 358 -15.75 25.07 -11.30
N ARG A 359 -15.10 26.23 -11.37
CA ARG A 359 -15.79 27.52 -11.16
C ARG A 359 -16.69 27.82 -12.36
N PHE A 360 -17.78 28.55 -12.10
CA PHE A 360 -18.72 28.98 -13.13
C PHE A 360 -18.05 29.64 -14.33
N LYS A 361 -17.16 30.62 -14.07
CA LYS A 361 -16.39 31.35 -15.10
C LYS A 361 -15.49 30.45 -15.95
N ASP A 362 -15.02 29.33 -15.39
CA ASP A 362 -14.15 28.42 -16.13
C ASP A 362 -14.94 27.55 -17.12
N ALA A 363 -16.21 27.28 -16.79
CA ALA A 363 -17.15 26.45 -17.56
C ALA A 363 -17.96 27.24 -18.60
N PHE A 364 -18.49 28.41 -18.23
CA PHE A 364 -19.29 29.28 -19.10
C PHE A 364 -18.52 30.55 -19.43
N GLN A 365 -18.21 30.75 -20.70
CA GLN A 365 -17.61 31.98 -21.24
C GLN A 365 -18.70 32.99 -21.64
N ASP A 366 -19.79 32.47 -22.19
CA ASP A 366 -20.92 33.27 -22.71
C ASP A 366 -22.20 33.02 -21.90
N PRO A 367 -22.97 34.06 -21.56
CA PRO A 367 -24.24 33.92 -20.85
C PRO A 367 -25.30 33.13 -21.64
N CYS A 368 -25.30 33.22 -22.97
CA CYS A 368 -26.25 32.51 -23.84
C CYS A 368 -26.15 30.99 -23.64
N THR A 369 -24.93 30.44 -23.64
CA THR A 369 -24.66 29.02 -23.38
C THR A 369 -25.17 28.58 -22.01
N TYR A 370 -25.08 29.44 -21.00
CA TYR A 370 -25.65 29.12 -19.68
C TYR A 370 -27.18 29.07 -19.72
N LEU A 371 -27.83 30.05 -20.36
CA LEU A 371 -29.29 30.11 -20.47
C LEU A 371 -29.85 28.93 -21.28
N ALA A 372 -29.13 28.49 -22.31
CA ALA A 372 -29.42 27.30 -23.11
C ALA A 372 -29.34 26.00 -22.29
N VAL A 373 -28.31 25.86 -21.46
CA VAL A 373 -28.02 24.62 -20.72
C VAL A 373 -28.83 24.51 -19.44
N LYS A 374 -29.14 25.63 -18.77
CA LYS A 374 -29.84 25.67 -17.48
C LYS A 374 -31.12 24.81 -17.42
N PRO A 375 -32.06 24.88 -18.39
CA PRO A 375 -33.33 24.14 -18.33
C PRO A 375 -33.17 22.62 -18.23
N PHE A 376 -32.12 22.05 -18.84
CA PHE A 376 -31.87 20.60 -18.81
C PHE A 376 -31.51 20.09 -17.41
N PHE A 377 -31.04 20.98 -16.53
CA PHE A 377 -30.49 20.61 -15.23
C PHE A 377 -31.29 21.17 -14.06
N ASP A 378 -32.49 21.73 -14.26
CA ASP A 378 -33.28 22.32 -13.18
C ASP A 378 -33.63 21.31 -12.08
N LYS A 379 -33.91 20.06 -12.47
CA LYS A 379 -34.24 18.96 -11.54
C LYS A 379 -33.02 18.33 -10.85
N GLU A 380 -31.81 18.60 -11.35
CA GLU A 380 -30.58 17.97 -10.88
C GLU A 380 -29.81 18.90 -9.91
N ARG A 381 -29.03 18.33 -8.99
CA ARG A 381 -28.13 19.11 -8.10
C ARG A 381 -26.77 19.43 -8.73
N TYR A 382 -26.66 19.29 -10.05
CA TYR A 382 -25.45 19.57 -10.82
C TYR A 382 -25.80 20.08 -12.21
N MET A 383 -24.81 20.59 -12.94
CA MET A 383 -24.92 21.01 -14.33
C MET A 383 -23.70 20.52 -15.10
N VAL A 384 -23.85 20.15 -16.38
CA VAL A 384 -22.73 19.74 -17.23
C VAL A 384 -22.74 20.58 -18.51
N THR A 385 -21.56 21.02 -18.93
CA THR A 385 -21.38 21.75 -20.19
C THR A 385 -20.04 21.38 -20.84
N TYR A 386 -19.92 21.64 -22.13
CA TYR A 386 -18.68 21.47 -22.89
C TYR A 386 -18.18 22.84 -23.35
N SER A 387 -16.89 23.11 -23.15
CA SER A 387 -16.24 24.31 -23.65
C SER A 387 -15.50 24.00 -24.95
N PRO A 388 -15.96 24.49 -26.11
CA PRO A 388 -15.30 24.24 -27.40
C PRO A 388 -13.88 24.80 -27.44
N THR A 389 -13.66 25.98 -26.86
CA THR A 389 -12.37 26.68 -26.85
C THR A 389 -11.29 25.94 -26.07
N LYS A 390 -11.67 25.26 -24.97
CA LYS A 390 -10.74 24.50 -24.13
C LYS A 390 -10.75 22.99 -24.42
N GLY A 391 -11.69 22.51 -25.23
CA GLY A 391 -11.88 21.08 -25.54
C GLY A 391 -12.19 20.21 -24.33
N LYS A 392 -12.82 20.78 -23.27
CA LYS A 392 -13.05 20.11 -21.98
C LYS A 392 -14.51 20.16 -21.57
N VAL A 393 -14.96 19.09 -20.90
CA VAL A 393 -16.27 19.01 -20.26
C VAL A 393 -16.16 19.47 -18.81
N TYR A 394 -17.07 20.33 -18.39
CA TYR A 394 -17.16 20.88 -17.05
C TYR A 394 -18.43 20.39 -16.39
N ALA A 395 -18.30 19.79 -15.21
CA ALA A 395 -19.42 19.45 -14.33
C ALA A 395 -19.40 20.39 -13.13
N LEU A 396 -20.43 21.24 -13.00
CA LEU A 396 -20.63 22.15 -11.89
C LEU A 396 -21.59 21.53 -10.89
N LEU A 397 -21.33 21.76 -9.60
CA LEU A 397 -22.18 21.23 -8.53
C LEU A 397 -22.98 22.38 -7.94
N LYS A 398 -24.28 22.19 -7.75
CA LYS A 398 -25.13 23.12 -6.99
C LYS A 398 -24.87 22.96 -5.49
N ASP A 399 -25.32 23.93 -4.71
CA ASP A 399 -25.28 23.83 -3.26
C ASP A 399 -26.04 22.57 -2.78
N GLN A 400 -25.69 21.99 -1.64
CA GLN A 400 -26.25 20.71 -1.11
C GLN A 400 -26.17 19.49 -2.04
N ALA A 401 -25.29 19.46 -3.06
CA ALA A 401 -25.10 18.25 -3.86
C ALA A 401 -24.59 17.08 -2.99
N SER A 402 -25.29 15.95 -3.03
CA SER A 402 -24.92 14.73 -2.32
C SER A 402 -23.75 13.99 -2.99
N SER A 403 -23.20 12.97 -2.33
CA SER A 403 -22.17 12.12 -2.94
C SER A 403 -22.67 11.39 -4.20
N ASP A 404 -23.96 11.05 -4.24
CA ASP A 404 -24.59 10.44 -5.41
C ASP A 404 -24.70 11.43 -6.58
N ASP A 405 -25.08 12.67 -6.29
CA ASP A 405 -25.13 13.74 -7.30
C ASP A 405 -23.75 14.00 -7.90
N ILE A 406 -22.69 13.91 -7.10
CA ILE A 406 -21.30 14.06 -7.57
C ILE A 406 -20.93 12.92 -8.52
N LEU A 407 -21.30 11.67 -8.19
CA LEU A 407 -21.09 10.51 -9.06
C LEU A 407 -21.89 10.63 -10.36
N LYS A 408 -23.15 11.05 -10.27
CA LYS A 408 -24.03 11.27 -11.42
C LYS A 408 -23.50 12.38 -12.32
N ALA A 409 -23.03 13.48 -11.74
CA ALA A 409 -22.40 14.58 -12.47
C ALA A 409 -21.13 14.13 -13.21
N ALA A 410 -20.29 13.33 -12.56
CA ALA A 410 -19.09 12.78 -13.19
C ALA A 410 -19.45 11.81 -14.32
N PHE A 411 -20.42 10.93 -14.12
CA PHE A 411 -20.91 10.01 -15.15
C PHE A 411 -21.45 10.78 -16.36
N HIS A 412 -22.32 11.77 -16.12
CA HIS A 412 -22.89 12.63 -17.15
C HIS A 412 -21.80 13.35 -17.94
N ALA A 413 -20.76 13.88 -17.27
CA ALA A 413 -19.65 14.52 -17.96
C ALA A 413 -18.87 13.57 -18.90
N HIS A 414 -18.71 12.30 -18.52
CA HIS A 414 -18.09 11.30 -19.40
C HIS A 414 -19.00 10.90 -20.58
N VAL A 415 -20.31 10.81 -20.36
CA VAL A 415 -21.29 10.56 -21.42
C VAL A 415 -21.29 11.71 -22.43
N LEU A 416 -21.35 12.96 -21.97
CA LEU A 416 -21.27 14.12 -22.85
C LEU A 416 -19.95 14.14 -23.61
N LEU A 417 -18.82 13.87 -22.94
CA LEU A 417 -17.52 13.78 -23.61
C LEU A 417 -17.51 12.71 -24.71
N HIS A 418 -18.18 11.58 -24.49
CA HIS A 418 -18.29 10.52 -25.49
C HIS A 418 -19.04 10.99 -26.74
N PHE A 419 -20.20 11.64 -26.58
CA PHE A 419 -20.94 12.22 -27.71
C PHE A 419 -20.15 13.30 -28.45
N MET A 420 -19.44 14.18 -27.73
CA MET A 420 -18.60 15.21 -28.34
C MET A 420 -17.41 14.62 -29.13
N ASN A 421 -16.85 13.49 -28.67
CA ASN A 421 -15.76 12.82 -29.38
C ASN A 421 -16.22 12.01 -30.59
N GLN A 422 -17.44 11.46 -30.59
CA GLN A 422 -18.00 10.81 -31.78
C GLN A 422 -18.14 11.78 -32.96
N SER A 423 -18.54 13.03 -32.70
CA SER A 423 -18.64 14.09 -33.73
C SER A 423 -17.28 14.38 -34.39
N LYS A 424 -16.21 14.51 -33.59
CA LYS A 424 -14.83 14.70 -34.11
C LYS A 424 -14.31 13.51 -34.91
N GLY A 425 -14.64 12.28 -34.50
CA GLY A 425 -14.21 11.04 -35.17
C GLY A 425 -14.93 10.79 -36.50
N GLY A 426 -16.18 11.26 -36.64
CA GLY A 426 -16.94 11.21 -37.90
C GLY A 426 -16.43 12.21 -38.94
N ALA A 427 -16.13 13.44 -38.51
CA ALA A 427 -15.63 14.49 -39.41
C ALA A 427 -14.25 14.19 -40.02
N SER A 428 -13.42 13.35 -39.39
CA SER A 428 -12.09 12.99 -39.91
C SER A 428 -12.11 11.89 -40.99
N LYS A 429 -13.24 11.20 -41.22
CA LYS A 429 -13.34 10.12 -42.22
C LYS A 429 -14.08 10.50 -43.50
N SER A 430 -14.60 11.72 -43.60
CA SER A 430 -15.44 12.15 -44.73
C SER A 430 -15.15 13.58 -45.17
N VAL A 431 -13.88 13.91 -45.44
CA VAL A 431 -13.53 15.16 -46.14
C VAL A 431 -12.55 14.85 -47.28
N GLU A 432 -13.06 14.11 -48.27
CA GLU A 432 -12.80 14.44 -49.67
C GLU A 432 -14.18 14.58 -50.33
N GLN A 433 -14.47 15.79 -50.81
CA GLN A 433 -15.61 16.17 -51.66
C GLN A 433 -17.02 16.09 -51.05
N LEU A 434 -17.50 17.22 -50.51
CA LEU A 434 -18.67 17.95 -51.00
C LEU A 434 -18.81 19.29 -50.25
N ASP A 435 -19.39 20.28 -50.90
CA ASP A 435 -19.58 21.67 -50.42
C ASP A 435 -20.12 21.79 -48.97
N PRO A 436 -19.77 22.86 -48.24
CA PRO A 436 -20.12 23.02 -46.84
C PRO A 436 -21.65 23.15 -46.67
N PRO A 437 -22.32 22.23 -45.94
CA PRO A 437 -23.68 22.47 -45.50
C PRO A 437 -23.66 23.59 -44.46
N ALA A 438 -24.64 24.49 -44.53
CA ALA A 438 -24.83 25.61 -43.62
C ALA A 438 -24.62 25.19 -42.15
N PHE A 439 -23.62 25.81 -41.50
CA PHE A 439 -23.35 25.63 -40.07
C PHE A 439 -24.61 26.00 -39.28
N ALA A 440 -25.27 25.00 -38.69
CA ALA A 440 -26.12 25.27 -37.53
C ALA A 440 -25.26 25.97 -36.46
N PRO A 441 -25.80 26.93 -35.69
CA PRO A 441 -25.04 27.56 -34.62
C PRO A 441 -24.50 26.46 -33.70
N MET A 442 -23.22 26.51 -33.35
CA MET A 442 -22.57 25.60 -32.38
C MET A 442 -23.38 25.40 -31.09
N GLU A 443 -24.22 26.39 -30.75
CA GLU A 443 -25.17 26.35 -29.62
C GLU A 443 -26.27 25.31 -29.81
N TYR A 444 -26.89 25.21 -31.00
CA TYR A 444 -27.94 24.22 -31.28
C TYR A 444 -27.39 22.79 -31.31
N GLU A 445 -26.17 22.61 -31.82
CA GLU A 445 -25.48 21.32 -31.75
C GLU A 445 -25.19 20.93 -30.30
N LEU A 446 -24.72 21.88 -29.47
CA LEU A 446 -24.44 21.64 -28.05
C LEU A 446 -25.71 21.31 -27.26
N GLU A 447 -26.81 22.04 -27.47
CA GLU A 447 -28.11 21.78 -26.83
C GLU A 447 -28.63 20.38 -27.16
N SER A 448 -28.59 20.00 -28.44
CA SER A 448 -28.99 18.67 -28.90
C SER A 448 -28.16 17.56 -28.22
N ARG A 449 -26.83 17.72 -28.16
CA ARG A 449 -25.94 16.76 -27.49
C ARG A 449 -26.16 16.67 -25.98
N ILE A 450 -26.49 17.79 -25.34
CA ILE A 450 -26.83 17.80 -23.92
C ILE A 450 -28.16 17.11 -23.68
N ALA A 451 -29.15 17.28 -24.57
CA ALA A 451 -30.42 16.56 -24.50
C ALA A 451 -30.21 15.04 -24.63
N GLU A 452 -29.43 14.60 -25.64
CA GLU A 452 -29.05 13.20 -25.83
C GLU A 452 -28.30 12.64 -24.60
N SER A 453 -27.37 13.41 -24.02
CA SER A 453 -26.65 12.98 -22.82
C SER A 453 -27.55 12.89 -21.60
N CYS A 454 -28.53 13.78 -21.44
CA CYS A 454 -29.53 13.71 -20.37
C CYS A 454 -30.38 12.45 -20.48
N GLU A 455 -30.87 12.13 -21.68
CA GLU A 455 -31.67 10.92 -21.94
C GLU A 455 -30.86 9.65 -21.62
N MET A 456 -29.63 9.56 -22.12
CA MET A 456 -28.75 8.43 -21.85
C MET A 456 -28.44 8.28 -20.36
N VAL A 457 -28.17 9.37 -19.65
CA VAL A 457 -27.89 9.33 -18.21
C VAL A 457 -29.11 8.89 -17.42
N SER A 458 -30.31 9.34 -17.80
CA SER A 458 -31.56 8.96 -17.12
C SER A 458 -31.84 7.45 -17.17
N THR A 459 -31.47 6.78 -18.26
CA THR A 459 -31.69 5.35 -18.48
C THR A 459 -30.53 4.48 -17.98
N SER A 460 -29.29 4.96 -18.11
CA SER A 460 -28.10 4.13 -17.90
C SER A 460 -27.41 4.31 -16.54
N TYR A 461 -27.58 5.44 -15.86
CA TYR A 461 -26.87 5.70 -14.60
C TYR A 461 -27.25 4.70 -13.49
N GLY A 462 -28.54 4.35 -13.39
CA GLY A 462 -29.01 3.35 -12.44
C GLY A 462 -28.38 1.97 -12.69
N ILE A 463 -28.30 1.57 -13.96
CA ILE A 463 -27.70 0.30 -14.40
C ILE A 463 -26.18 0.29 -14.12
N PHE A 464 -25.50 1.40 -14.42
CA PHE A 464 -24.08 1.56 -14.11
C PHE A 464 -23.82 1.41 -12.61
N LYS A 465 -24.63 2.07 -11.78
CA LYS A 465 -24.49 2.05 -10.32
C LYS A 465 -24.74 0.67 -9.73
N SER A 466 -25.77 -0.04 -10.16
CA SER A 466 -26.03 -1.42 -9.71
C SER A 466 -24.93 -2.37 -10.18
N SER A 467 -24.55 -2.31 -11.45
CA SER A 467 -23.49 -3.15 -12.01
C SER A 467 -22.14 -2.90 -11.34
N ALA A 468 -21.82 -1.63 -11.01
CA ALA A 468 -20.60 -1.30 -10.28
C ALA A 468 -20.61 -1.87 -8.85
N ALA A 469 -21.75 -1.77 -8.16
CA ALA A 469 -21.90 -2.34 -6.82
C ALA A 469 -21.78 -3.88 -6.85
N GLU A 470 -22.36 -4.55 -7.84
CA GLU A 470 -22.24 -6.01 -8.05
C GLU A 470 -20.79 -6.45 -8.30
N GLN A 471 -20.00 -5.63 -9.01
CA GLN A 471 -18.56 -5.87 -9.21
C GLN A 471 -17.71 -5.55 -7.98
N GLY A 472 -18.30 -5.10 -6.88
CA GLY A 472 -17.64 -4.84 -5.61
C GLY A 472 -17.12 -3.40 -5.41
N TRP A 473 -17.49 -2.47 -6.30
CA TRP A 473 -17.16 -1.05 -6.14
C TRP A 473 -18.06 -0.40 -5.07
N ARG A 474 -17.44 0.35 -4.15
CA ARG A 474 -18.16 1.11 -3.13
C ARG A 474 -18.67 2.43 -3.74
N MET A 475 -19.99 2.49 -3.97
CA MET A 475 -20.67 3.68 -4.53
C MET A 475 -21.09 4.72 -3.49
N SER A 476 -21.07 4.39 -2.19
CA SER A 476 -21.48 5.31 -1.11
C SER A 476 -20.44 6.39 -0.79
N GLU A 477 -19.16 6.11 -1.05
CA GLU A 477 -18.02 6.99 -0.74
C GLU A 477 -17.22 7.29 -2.02
N SER A 478 -17.59 8.36 -2.73
CA SER A 478 -16.88 8.74 -3.95
C SER A 478 -15.63 9.54 -3.64
N LEU A 479 -14.46 9.07 -4.06
CA LEU A 479 -13.16 9.73 -3.92
C LEU A 479 -12.81 10.54 -5.18
N LEU A 480 -13.82 11.17 -5.80
CA LEU A 480 -13.69 11.91 -7.06
C LEU A 480 -13.12 13.34 -6.89
N ASN A 481 -13.06 13.84 -5.66
CA ASN A 481 -12.58 15.18 -5.30
C ASN A 481 -13.12 16.28 -6.24
N PRO A 482 -14.41 16.63 -6.14
CA PRO A 482 -15.02 17.62 -7.01
C PRO A 482 -14.53 19.07 -6.74
N GLY A 483 -13.55 19.30 -5.88
CA GLY A 483 -13.20 20.65 -5.47
C GLY A 483 -14.28 21.33 -4.62
N ARG A 484 -14.06 22.62 -4.32
CA ARG A 484 -14.85 23.37 -3.33
C ARG A 484 -15.94 24.27 -3.93
N ALA A 485 -15.90 24.53 -5.24
CA ALA A 485 -16.86 25.43 -5.86
C ALA A 485 -18.27 24.82 -5.83
N ARG A 486 -19.25 25.60 -5.40
CA ARG A 486 -20.68 25.25 -5.41
C ARG A 486 -21.46 26.43 -5.99
N LEU A 487 -22.43 26.13 -6.84
CA LEU A 487 -23.38 27.12 -7.35
C LEU A 487 -24.47 27.31 -6.31
N CYS A 488 -24.47 28.47 -5.65
CA CYS A 488 -25.55 28.86 -4.78
C CYS A 488 -26.67 29.49 -5.61
N HIS A 489 -27.92 29.14 -5.32
CA HIS A 489 -29.01 30.01 -5.75
C HIS A 489 -28.91 31.29 -4.94
N MET A 490 -28.88 32.44 -5.62
CA MET A 490 -29.28 33.66 -4.94
C MET A 490 -30.76 33.49 -4.68
N ASN A 491 -31.14 33.43 -3.39
CA ASN A 491 -32.48 33.86 -3.04
C ASN A 491 -32.49 35.33 -3.45
N GLU A 492 -33.28 35.67 -4.45
CA GLU A 492 -33.66 37.06 -4.68
C GLU A 492 -34.39 37.48 -3.39
N GLU A 493 -33.65 38.08 -2.46
CA GLU A 493 -34.25 38.88 -1.40
C GLU A 493 -34.93 40.05 -2.13
N GLU A 494 -36.26 40.07 -2.03
CA GLU A 494 -37.18 41.09 -2.56
C GLU A 494 -36.79 42.52 -2.17
#